data_AF-M6K0W6-F1
#
_entry.id   AF-M6K0W6-F1
#
_cell.length_a   1.000
_cell.length_b   1.000
_cell.length_c   1.000
_cell.angle_alpha   90.00
_cell.angle_beta   90.00
_cell.angle_gamma   90.00
#
_symmetry.space_group_name_H-M   'P 1'
#
loop_
_entity.id
_entity.type
_entity.pdbx_description
1 polymer ?
#
loop_
_entity_poly.entity_id
_entity_poly.type
_entity_poly.pdbx_seq_one_letter_code
_entity_poly.pdbx_strand_id
1 'polypeptide(L)'
;MLTRRPRGRQLPLELRQKYEIKEGRNTLRAIANAYEINFEGLSRVISSKRNTKAHIQILEMEFGISIDEIRAIWKRDAERKRELGKAANELKDQT
;
A
#
# COMPACT_ATOMS: atom_id res chain seq x y z
N MET A 1 24.24 -6.56 -11.69
CA MET A 1 23.71 -5.33 -11.04
C MET A 1 22.61 -5.75 -10.07
N LEU A 2 22.87 -5.69 -8.75
CA LEU A 2 21.87 -6.03 -7.73
C LEU A 2 20.75 -5.00 -7.76
N THR A 3 19.60 -5.39 -8.30
CA THR A 3 18.36 -4.61 -8.27
C THR A 3 18.05 -4.25 -6.83
N ARG A 4 18.23 -2.98 -6.47
CA ARG A 4 17.94 -2.48 -5.13
C ARG A 4 16.48 -2.83 -4.82
N ARG A 5 16.25 -3.76 -3.89
CA ARG A 5 14.89 -4.06 -3.38
C ARG A 5 14.26 -2.71 -3.03
N PRO A 6 13.06 -2.38 -3.55
CA PRO A 6 12.44 -1.10 -3.27
C PRO A 6 12.28 -0.97 -1.76
N ARG A 7 13.09 -0.09 -1.15
CA ARG A 7 12.98 0.26 0.27
C ARG A 7 11.75 1.16 0.40
N GLY A 8 10.63 0.53 0.72
CA GLY A 8 9.34 1.17 0.87
C GLY A 8 8.29 0.12 1.21
N ARG A 9 7.24 0.53 1.93
CA ARG A 9 6.09 -0.33 2.24
C ARG A 9 5.48 -0.77 0.90
N GLN A 10 5.65 -2.03 0.52
CA GLN A 10 5.05 -2.58 -0.68
C GLN A 10 3.53 -2.48 -0.60
N LEU A 11 2.89 -2.28 -1.75
CA LEU A 11 1.43 -2.34 -1.83
C LEU A 11 0.95 -3.74 -1.39
N PRO A 12 -0.23 -3.82 -0.75
CA PRO A 12 -0.91 -5.08 -0.49
C PRO A 12 -0.91 -6.01 -1.70
N LEU A 13 -0.70 -7.30 -1.45
CA LEU A 13 -0.69 -8.33 -2.51
C LEU A 13 -1.99 -8.34 -3.30
N GLU A 14 -3.13 -8.10 -2.64
CA GLU A 14 -4.43 -7.98 -3.31
C GLU A 14 -4.44 -6.83 -4.33
N LEU A 15 -3.91 -5.65 -3.98
CA LEU A 15 -3.81 -4.54 -4.92
C LEU A 15 -2.89 -4.84 -6.09
N ARG A 16 -1.89 -5.71 -5.88
CA ARG A 16 -0.88 -6.05 -6.88
C ARG A 16 -1.25 -7.22 -7.78
N GLN A 17 -2.10 -8.13 -7.32
CA GLN A 17 -2.54 -9.28 -8.09
C GLN A 17 -3.91 -9.09 -8.72
N LYS A 18 -4.83 -8.38 -8.06
CA LYS A 18 -6.20 -8.19 -8.58
C LYS A 18 -6.34 -6.98 -9.48
N TYR A 19 -5.50 -5.95 -9.32
CA TYR A 19 -5.62 -4.72 -10.08
C TYR A 19 -4.37 -4.55 -10.93
N GLU A 20 -4.57 -4.25 -12.22
CA GLU A 20 -3.49 -3.95 -13.17
C GLU A 20 -2.81 -2.64 -12.74
N ILE A 21 -1.89 -2.71 -11.78
CA ILE A 21 -1.05 -1.56 -11.48
C ILE A 21 -0.17 -1.31 -12.70
N LYS A 22 -0.19 -0.09 -13.23
CA LYS A 22 0.67 0.31 -14.34
C LYS A 22 2.14 0.00 -13.99
N GLU A 23 2.87 -0.56 -14.95
CA GLU A 23 4.20 -1.14 -14.74
C GLU A 23 5.13 -0.26 -13.89
N GLY A 24 5.74 -0.85 -12.86
CA GLY A 24 6.70 -0.19 -11.98
C GLY A 24 6.09 0.58 -10.78
N ARG A 25 4.76 0.74 -10.72
CA ARG A 25 4.07 1.46 -9.63
C ARG A 25 3.71 0.59 -8.44
N ASN A 26 4.62 -0.32 -8.09
CA ASN A 26 4.41 -1.37 -7.07
C ASN A 26 4.42 -0.85 -5.62
N THR A 27 4.61 0.45 -5.44
CA THR A 27 4.65 1.12 -4.13
C THR A 27 3.88 2.43 -4.20
N LEU A 28 3.30 2.83 -3.07
CA LEU A 28 2.68 4.16 -2.95
C LEU A 28 3.64 5.30 -3.28
N ARG A 29 4.95 5.12 -3.03
CA ARG A 29 5.97 6.11 -3.38
C ARG A 29 6.19 6.20 -4.89
N ALA A 30 6.13 5.09 -5.61
CA ALA A 30 6.20 5.08 -7.06
C ALA A 30 4.96 5.77 -7.68
N ILE A 31 3.77 5.53 -7.13
CA ILE A 31 2.55 6.26 -7.52
C ILE A 31 2.71 7.76 -7.23
N ALA A 32 3.17 8.11 -6.03
CA ALA A 32 3.40 9.51 -5.65
C ALA A 32 4.33 10.23 -6.65
N ASN A 33 5.45 9.60 -7.00
CA ASN A 33 6.40 10.13 -7.97
C ASN A 33 5.79 10.27 -9.38
N ALA A 34 4.98 9.29 -9.80
CA ALA A 34 4.36 9.32 -11.13
C ALA A 34 3.34 10.45 -11.31
N TYR A 35 2.75 10.93 -10.21
CA TYR A 35 1.82 12.06 -10.20
C TYR A 35 2.42 13.33 -9.60
N GLU A 36 3.74 13.37 -9.36
CA GLU A 36 4.46 14.50 -8.75
C GLU A 36 3.84 15.03 -7.44
N ILE A 37 3.24 14.12 -6.65
CA ILE A 37 2.61 14.46 -5.37
C ILE A 37 3.41 13.94 -4.18
N ASN A 38 3.12 14.51 -3.00
CA ASN A 38 3.74 14.05 -1.77
C ASN A 38 3.18 12.67 -1.34
N PHE A 39 4.07 11.67 -1.28
CA PHE A 39 3.78 10.33 -0.75
C PHE A 39 3.12 10.36 0.64
N GLU A 40 3.52 11.29 1.51
CA GLU A 40 2.95 11.39 2.84
C GLU A 40 1.46 11.76 2.80
N GLY A 41 1.06 12.58 1.82
CA GLY A 41 -0.34 12.91 1.55
C GLY A 41 -1.15 11.67 1.20
N LEU A 42 -0.65 10.85 0.27
CA LEU A 42 -1.29 9.57 -0.11
C LEU A 42 -1.39 8.60 1.06
N SER A 43 -0.30 8.44 1.83
CA SER A 43 -0.29 7.55 2.99
C SER A 43 -1.30 7.98 4.06
N ARG A 44 -1.48 9.30 4.28
CA ARG A 44 -2.46 9.83 5.23
C ARG A 44 -3.89 9.60 4.76
N VAL A 45 -4.14 9.67 3.45
CA VAL A 45 -5.46 9.39 2.84
C VAL A 45 -5.87 7.92 2.98
N ILE A 46 -4.92 7.02 2.75
CA ILE A 46 -5.12 5.58 2.96
C ILE A 46 -5.32 5.26 4.44
N SER A 47 -4.64 5.97 5.33
CA SER A 47 -4.84 5.80 6.78
C SER A 47 -6.11 6.49 7.31
N SER A 48 -6.93 7.08 6.44
CA SER A 48 -8.10 7.90 6.79
C SER A 48 -7.78 9.10 7.71
N LYS A 49 -6.50 9.49 7.82
CA LYS A 49 -6.06 10.63 8.64
C LYS A 49 -6.29 11.98 7.95
N ARG A 50 -6.50 11.96 6.63
CA ARG A 50 -6.75 13.15 5.81
C ARG A 50 -7.66 12.77 4.65
N ASN A 51 -8.57 13.65 4.25
CA ASN A 51 -9.42 13.46 3.06
C ASN A 51 -9.12 14.55 2.03
N THR A 52 -7.98 14.44 1.36
CA THR A 52 -7.63 15.36 0.28
C THR A 52 -8.20 14.82 -1.04
N LYS A 53 -9.20 15.52 -1.60
CA LYS A 53 -9.94 15.09 -2.80
C LYS A 53 -9.03 14.74 -3.98
N ALA A 54 -8.00 15.55 -4.25
CA ALA A 54 -7.03 15.28 -5.33
C ALA A 54 -6.29 13.94 -5.13
N HIS A 55 -5.88 13.63 -3.91
CA HIS A 55 -5.17 12.39 -3.60
C HIS A 55 -6.10 11.17 -3.67
N ILE A 56 -7.36 11.34 -3.28
CA ILE A 56 -8.41 10.32 -3.43
C ILE A 56 -8.59 10.00 -4.91
N GLN A 57 -8.82 11.01 -5.74
CA GLN A 57 -9.01 10.82 -7.18
C GLN A 57 -7.82 10.13 -7.85
N ILE A 58 -6.59 10.49 -7.48
CA ILE A 58 -5.39 9.83 -8.02
C ILE A 58 -5.37 8.34 -7.66
N LEU A 59 -5.70 7.99 -6.41
CA LEU A 59 -5.77 6.58 -5.99
C LEU A 59 -6.91 5.85 -6.71
N GLU A 60 -8.08 6.46 -6.82
CA GLU A 60 -9.23 5.86 -7.50
C GLU A 60 -8.97 5.64 -9.00
N MET A 61 -8.34 6.60 -9.68
CA MET A 61 -7.89 6.44 -11.07
C MET A 61 -6.81 5.37 -11.23
N GLU A 62 -5.87 5.29 -10.28
CA GLU A 62 -4.73 4.39 -10.39
C GLU A 62 -5.14 2.93 -10.20
N PHE A 63 -6.05 2.68 -9.27
CA PHE A 63 -6.50 1.32 -8.94
C PHE A 63 -7.84 0.95 -9.58
N GLY A 64 -8.57 1.92 -10.15
CA GLY A 64 -9.88 1.70 -10.76
C GLY A 64 -10.98 1.34 -9.77
N ILE A 65 -10.78 1.61 -8.47
CA ILE A 65 -11.69 1.28 -7.37
C ILE A 65 -11.84 2.44 -6.42
N SER A 66 -12.91 2.42 -5.62
CA SER A 66 -13.17 3.45 -4.63
C SER A 66 -12.09 3.51 -3.54
N ILE A 67 -11.89 4.68 -2.95
CA ILE A 67 -10.93 4.84 -1.85
C ILE A 67 -11.27 3.98 -0.63
N ASP A 68 -12.55 3.69 -0.40
CA ASP A 68 -12.98 2.85 0.72
C ASP A 68 -12.57 1.39 0.52
N GLU A 69 -12.61 0.87 -0.71
CA GLU A 69 -12.06 -0.46 -1.03
C GLU A 69 -10.55 -0.50 -0.86
N ILE A 70 -9.84 0.53 -1.34
CA ILE A 70 -8.38 0.65 -1.17
C ILE A 70 -8.01 0.61 0.31
N ARG A 71 -8.75 1.34 1.15
CA ARG A 71 -8.58 1.36 2.62
C ARG A 71 -8.86 0.00 3.23
N ALA A 72 -9.93 -0.67 2.81
CA ALA A 72 -10.29 -1.99 3.33
C ALA A 72 -9.20 -3.02 3.02
N ILE A 73 -8.64 -3.01 1.81
CA ILE A 73 -7.53 -3.89 1.42
C ILE A 73 -6.28 -3.58 2.27
N TRP A 74 -5.95 -2.31 2.45
CA TRP A 74 -4.82 -1.91 3.30
C TRP A 74 -5.00 -2.32 4.77
N LYS A 75 -6.22 -2.24 5.29
CA LYS A 75 -6.55 -2.69 6.66
C LYS A 75 -6.38 -4.20 6.79
N ARG A 76 -6.90 -4.98 5.83
CA ARG A 76 -6.74 -6.45 5.77
C ARG A 76 -5.28 -6.87 5.68
N ASP A 77 -4.49 -6.18 4.85
CA ASP A 77 -3.05 -6.46 4.72
C ASP A 77 -2.26 -6.12 6.01
N ALA A 78 -2.61 -5.02 6.66
CA ALA A 78 -2.01 -4.64 7.94
C ALA A 78 -2.33 -5.66 9.05
N GLU A 79 -3.57 -6.16 9.10
CA GLU A 79 -4.00 -7.19 10.03
C GLU A 79 -3.30 -8.53 9.77
N ARG A 80 -3.27 -8.98 8.52
CA ARG A 80 -2.50 -10.17 8.10
C ARG A 80 -1.03 -10.07 8.49
N LYS A 81 -0.39 -8.92 8.32
CA LYS A 81 1.01 -8.69 8.75
C LYS A 81 1.18 -8.74 10.26
N ARG A 82 0.18 -8.27 11.02
CA ARG A 82 0.19 -8.34 12.49
C ARG A 82 0.05 -9.78 12.97
N GLU A 83 -0.82 -10.57 12.34
CA GLU A 83 -0.97 -12.00 12.63
C GLU A 83 0.30 -12.78 12.30
N LEU A 84 0.89 -12.56 11.13
CA LEU A 84 2.18 -13.15 10.75
C LEU A 84 3.30 -12.76 11.73
N GLY A 85 3.32 -11.51 12.19
CA GLY A 85 4.28 -11.04 13.19
C GLY A 85 4.10 -11.71 14.55
N LYS A 86 2.85 -11.93 14.99
CA LYS A 86 2.56 -12.68 16.22
C LYS A 86 2.96 -14.14 16.08
N ALA A 87 2.58 -14.81 15.01
CA ALA A 87 2.92 -16.20 14.74
C ALA A 87 4.45 -16.40 14.67
N ALA A 88 5.18 -15.46 14.06
CA ALA A 88 6.64 -15.49 14.02
C ALA A 88 7.29 -15.26 15.41
N ASN A 89 6.63 -14.53 16.30
CA ASN A 89 7.11 -14.30 17.66
C ASN A 89 6.85 -15.51 18.56
N GLU A 90 5.71 -16.18 18.42
CA GLU A 90 5.39 -17.43 19.14
C GLU A 90 6.31 -18.59 18.72
N LEU A 91 6.70 -18.65 17.44
CA LEU A 91 7.68 -19.63 16.94
C LEU A 91 9.10 -19.40 17.49
N LYS A 92 9.44 -18.15 17.83
CA LYS A 92 10.73 -17.81 18.45
C LYS A 92 10.79 -18.16 19.94
N ASP A 93 9.66 -18.16 20.62
CA ASP A 93 9.58 -18.49 22.06
C ASP A 93 9.62 -20.02 22.31
N GLN A 94 9.42 -20.83 21.26
CA GLN A 94 9.44 -22.30 21.34
C GLN A 94 10.79 -22.94 20.94
N THR A 95 11.83 -22.15 20.61
CA THR A 95 13.18 -22.63 20.25
C THR A 95 14.23 -22.07 21.20
#